data_AF-A0A524GLI9-F1
#
_entry.id   AF-A0A524GLI9-F1
#
_cell.length_a   1.000
_cell.length_b   1.000
_cell.length_c   1.000
_cell.angle_alpha   90.00
_cell.angle_beta   90.00
_cell.angle_gamma   90.00
#
_symmetry.space_group_name_H-M   'P 1'
#
loop_
_entity.id
_entity.type
_entity.pdbx_description
1 polymer ?
#
loop_
_entity_poly.entity_id
_entity_poly.type
_entity_poly.pdbx_seq_one_letter_code
_entity_poly.pdbx_strand_id
1 'polypeptide(L)'
;MKERSLPIIRAILGLGERVHLYLKFTEHSYMVLVAIVVGLLGGLGAVGFRKIIRVFQTVAWQTDNVTLDYLAGLPIWWKIPAPTVGGLIVGLIIVRVAAETKGHGVPEVMEAVALQGGRI
;
A
#
# COMPACT_ATOMS: atom_id res chain seq x y z
N MET A 1 -1.77 -51.89 45.82
CA MET A 1 -0.57 -51.56 45.01
C MET A 1 -1.01 -51.08 43.63
N LYS A 2 -1.38 -49.81 43.46
CA LYS A 2 -1.80 -49.28 42.15
C LYS A 2 -1.64 -47.77 42.13
N GLU A 3 -0.43 -47.25 41.92
CA GLU A 3 -0.19 -45.82 41.64
C GLU A 3 1.32 -45.54 41.47
N ARG A 4 1.92 -45.83 40.31
CA ARG A 4 3.24 -45.23 40.00
C ARG A 4 3.73 -45.24 38.55
N SER A 5 2.87 -45.31 37.53
CA SER A 5 3.35 -45.47 36.15
C SER A 5 2.87 -44.44 35.11
N LEU A 6 2.26 -43.31 35.49
CA LEU A 6 1.62 -42.42 34.48
C LEU A 6 1.91 -40.89 34.51
N PRO A 7 3.02 -40.35 35.06
CA PRO A 7 3.35 -38.92 34.86
C PRO A 7 3.95 -38.63 33.47
N ILE A 8 4.77 -39.55 32.94
CA ILE A 8 5.53 -39.34 31.69
C ILE A 8 4.61 -39.39 30.45
N ILE A 9 3.62 -40.29 30.46
CA ILE A 9 2.68 -40.45 29.34
C ILE A 9 1.78 -39.20 29.17
N ARG A 10 1.37 -38.56 30.28
CA ARG A 10 0.60 -37.30 30.24
C ARG A 10 1.44 -36.10 29.79
N ALA A 11 2.73 -36.07 30.13
CA ALA A 11 3.64 -35.00 29.69
C ALA A 11 3.90 -35.06 28.17
N ILE A 12 4.03 -36.26 27.61
CA ILE A 12 4.21 -36.48 26.17
C ILE A 12 2.91 -36.20 25.40
N LEU A 13 1.75 -36.61 25.92
CA LEU A 13 0.44 -36.28 25.34
C LEU A 13 0.15 -34.77 25.37
N GLY A 14 0.49 -34.07 26.45
CA GLY A 14 0.33 -32.62 26.56
C GLY A 14 1.29 -31.81 25.67
N LEU A 15 2.44 -32.38 25.29
CA LEU A 15 3.33 -31.78 24.30
C LEU A 15 2.75 -31.93 22.89
N GLY A 16 2.14 -33.08 22.58
CA GLY A 16 1.42 -33.32 21.33
C GLY A 16 0.24 -32.37 21.11
N GLU A 17 -0.54 -32.07 22.16
CA GLU A 17 -1.62 -31.07 22.09
C GLU A 17 -1.10 -29.63 21.91
N ARG A 18 0.05 -29.28 22.52
CA ARG A 18 0.68 -27.96 22.34
C ARG A 18 1.23 -27.76 20.92
N VAL A 19 1.71 -28.82 20.30
CA VAL A 19 2.14 -28.81 18.89
C VAL A 19 0.92 -28.76 17.95
N HIS A 20 -0.18 -29.45 18.29
CA HIS A 20 -1.43 -29.37 17.54
C HIS A 20 -2.07 -27.96 17.57
N LEU A 21 -1.91 -27.22 18.66
CA LEU A 21 -2.28 -25.79 18.77
C LEU A 21 -1.38 -24.86 17.93
N TYR A 22 -0.12 -25.22 17.71
CA TYR A 22 0.77 -24.54 16.77
C TYR A 22 0.48 -24.86 15.29
N LEU A 23 -0.28 -25.93 15.01
CA LEU A 23 -0.63 -26.39 13.66
C LEU A 23 -1.99 -25.93 13.15
N LYS A 24 -2.86 -25.36 14.02
CA LYS A 24 -4.04 -24.58 13.59
C LYS A 24 -3.68 -23.21 12.97
N PHE A 25 -2.37 -22.96 12.76
CA PHE A 25 -1.79 -21.74 12.21
C PHE A 25 -1.99 -21.55 10.70
N THR A 26 -2.61 -22.46 9.95
CA THR A 26 -2.76 -22.30 8.49
C THR A 26 -3.46 -20.98 8.13
N GLU A 27 -4.50 -20.58 8.87
CA GLU A 27 -5.21 -19.32 8.63
C GLU A 27 -4.36 -18.10 9.05
N HIS A 28 -3.75 -18.13 10.24
CA HIS A 28 -2.93 -17.00 10.72
C HIS A 28 -1.65 -16.81 9.90
N SER A 29 -0.93 -17.88 9.59
CA SER A 29 0.25 -17.86 8.73
C SER A 29 -0.10 -17.43 7.31
N TYR A 30 -1.25 -17.85 6.77
CA TYR A 30 -1.71 -17.41 5.46
C TYR A 30 -2.03 -15.91 5.45
N MET A 31 -2.76 -15.40 6.44
CA MET A 31 -3.06 -13.96 6.57
C MET A 31 -1.78 -13.12 6.69
N VAL A 32 -0.80 -13.57 7.47
CA VAL A 32 0.49 -12.88 7.60
C VAL A 32 1.25 -12.88 6.28
N LEU A 33 1.29 -14.00 5.56
CA LEU A 33 1.96 -14.09 4.27
C LEU A 33 1.32 -13.17 3.24
N VAL A 34 -0.01 -13.16 3.14
CA VAL A 34 -0.74 -12.24 2.26
C VAL A 34 -0.49 -10.78 2.66
N ALA A 35 -0.50 -10.45 3.96
CA ALA A 35 -0.22 -9.10 4.44
C ALA A 35 1.18 -8.62 4.06
N ILE A 36 2.20 -9.49 4.17
CA ILE A 36 3.57 -9.17 3.73
C ILE A 36 3.60 -8.90 2.23
N VAL A 37 2.97 -9.75 1.42
CA VAL A 37 2.95 -9.60 -0.04
C VAL A 37 2.25 -8.31 -0.45
N VAL A 38 1.05 -8.04 0.08
CA VAL A 38 0.28 -6.83 -0.22
C VAL A 38 1.03 -5.58 0.25
N GLY A 39 1.63 -5.61 1.46
CA GLY A 39 2.44 -4.51 1.99
C GLY A 39 3.66 -4.21 1.13
N LEU A 40 4.38 -5.24 0.66
CA LEU A 40 5.52 -5.09 -0.24
C LEU A 40 5.09 -4.50 -1.59
N LEU A 41 4.01 -5.01 -2.19
CA LEU A 41 3.49 -4.51 -3.45
C LEU A 41 3.02 -3.05 -3.34
N GLY A 42 2.30 -2.71 -2.27
CA GLY A 42 1.87 -1.33 -2.00
C GLY A 42 3.06 -0.39 -1.78
N GLY A 43 4.07 -0.83 -1.01
CA GLY A 43 5.29 -0.06 -0.77
C GLY A 43 6.11 0.17 -2.03
N LEU A 44 6.34 -0.88 -2.83
CA LEU A 44 7.03 -0.77 -4.12
C LEU A 44 6.25 0.09 -5.12
N GLY A 45 4.92 -0.04 -5.14
CA GLY A 45 4.04 0.81 -5.93
C GLY A 45 4.18 2.29 -5.56
N ALA A 46 4.21 2.62 -4.27
CA ALA A 46 4.41 3.98 -3.79
C ALA A 46 5.79 4.56 -4.21
N VAL A 47 6.85 3.76 -4.11
CA VAL A 47 8.19 4.16 -4.57
C VAL A 47 8.22 4.38 -6.08
N GLY A 48 7.59 3.48 -6.85
CA GLY A 48 7.45 3.61 -8.30
C GLY A 48 6.71 4.88 -8.70
N PHE A 49 5.56 5.13 -8.07
CA PHE A 49 4.77 6.34 -8.29
C PHE A 49 5.56 7.61 -7.98
N ARG A 50 6.31 7.63 -6.87
CA ARG A 50 7.20 8.75 -6.53
C ARG A 50 8.29 8.97 -7.58
N LYS A 51 8.88 7.91 -8.14
CA LYS A 51 9.86 8.04 -9.23
C LYS A 51 9.23 8.60 -10.50
N ILE A 52 8.03 8.15 -10.86
CA ILE A 52 7.30 8.66 -12.03
C ILE A 52 7.02 10.16 -11.87
N ILE A 53 6.54 10.60 -10.71
CA ILE A 53 6.34 12.03 -10.43
C ILE A 53 7.64 12.82 -10.63
N ARG A 54 8.76 12.32 -10.10
CA ARG A 54 10.07 12.97 -10.30
C ARG A 54 10.44 13.07 -11.77
N VAL A 55 10.23 12.03 -12.57
CA VAL A 55 10.52 12.08 -14.01
C VAL A 55 9.70 13.17 -14.70
N PHE A 56 8.39 13.25 -14.44
CA PHE A 56 7.56 14.32 -15.00
C PHE A 56 8.00 15.71 -14.50
N GLN A 57 8.43 15.82 -13.24
CA GLN A 57 8.97 17.05 -12.68
C GLN A 57 10.30 17.46 -13.33
N THR A 58 11.22 16.52 -13.55
CA THR A 58 12.47 16.83 -14.25
C THR A 58 12.21 17.19 -15.71
N VAL A 59 11.27 16.53 -16.39
CA VAL A 59 10.94 16.83 -17.79
C VAL A 59 10.33 18.23 -17.94
N ALA A 60 9.35 18.59 -17.11
CA ALA A 60 8.67 19.87 -17.27
C ALA A 60 9.44 21.06 -16.67
N TRP A 61 10.29 20.86 -15.66
CA TRP A 61 11.07 21.93 -15.03
C TRP A 61 12.55 21.91 -15.42
N GLN A 62 13.00 20.91 -16.18
CA GLN A 62 14.38 20.71 -16.65
C GLN A 62 15.40 20.58 -15.51
N THR A 63 14.95 20.32 -14.28
CA THR A 63 15.80 20.17 -13.10
C THR A 63 15.23 19.12 -12.16
N ASP A 64 16.12 18.38 -11.50
CA ASP A 64 15.75 17.42 -10.45
C ASP A 64 15.39 18.11 -9.13
N ASN A 65 15.91 19.32 -8.90
CA ASN A 65 15.72 20.07 -7.67
C ASN A 65 15.12 21.44 -7.99
N VAL A 66 13.79 21.50 -7.89
CA VAL A 66 13.05 22.75 -8.07
C VAL A 66 13.18 23.57 -6.79
N THR A 67 14.19 24.45 -6.74
CA THR A 67 14.35 25.45 -5.66
C THR A 67 13.55 26.71 -5.96
N LEU A 68 13.23 27.49 -4.92
CA LEU A 68 12.54 28.78 -5.06
C LEU A 68 13.33 29.76 -5.92
N ASP A 69 14.66 29.79 -5.78
CA ASP A 69 15.54 30.65 -6.57
C ASP A 69 15.53 30.27 -8.05
N TYR A 70 15.52 28.98 -8.36
CA TYR A 70 15.40 28.49 -9.73
C TYR A 70 14.05 28.90 -10.35
N LEU A 71 12.95 28.67 -9.61
CA LEU A 71 11.63 29.11 -10.04
C LEU A 71 11.53 30.61 -10.21
N ALA A 72 12.20 31.42 -9.38
CA ALA A 72 12.22 32.87 -9.53
C ALA A 72 12.88 33.29 -10.86
N GLY A 73 13.99 32.65 -11.22
CA GLY A 73 14.72 32.89 -12.47
C GLY A 73 14.02 32.41 -13.76
N LEU A 74 13.01 31.54 -13.66
CA LEU A 74 12.29 31.05 -14.85
C LEU A 74 11.42 32.14 -15.49
N PRO A 75 11.19 32.10 -16.82
CA PRO A 75 10.21 32.95 -17.48
C PRO A 75 8.78 32.61 -17.05
N ILE A 76 7.92 33.63 -16.87
CA ILE A 76 6.49 33.43 -16.55
C ILE A 76 5.80 32.56 -17.61
N TRP A 77 6.23 32.70 -18.88
CA TRP A 77 5.69 31.98 -20.04
C TRP A 77 5.96 30.47 -20.01
N TRP A 78 6.80 29.99 -19.09
CA TRP A 78 6.98 28.55 -18.86
C TRP A 78 6.33 28.09 -17.56
N LYS A 79 6.39 28.92 -16.50
CA LYS A 79 5.83 28.59 -15.17
C LYS A 79 4.32 28.30 -15.20
N ILE A 80 3.58 29.02 -16.02
CA ILE A 80 2.11 28.92 -16.08
C ILE A 80 1.66 27.79 -17.00
N PRO A 81 2.07 27.72 -18.28
CA PRO A 81 1.53 26.71 -19.17
C PRO A 81 2.00 25.29 -18.84
N ALA A 82 3.19 25.09 -18.27
CA ALA A 82 3.66 23.74 -17.91
C ALA A 82 2.69 22.98 -16.98
N PRO A 83 2.28 23.51 -15.80
CA PRO A 83 1.27 22.87 -14.97
C PRO A 83 -0.13 22.91 -15.60
N THR A 84 -0.49 23.94 -16.38
CA THR A 84 -1.80 24.00 -17.05
C THR A 84 -1.97 22.87 -18.06
N VAL A 85 -0.97 22.61 -18.89
CA VAL A 85 -1.01 21.52 -19.89
C VAL A 85 -1.02 20.17 -19.19
N GLY A 86 -0.20 19.98 -18.15
CA GLY A 86 -0.23 18.76 -17.35
C GLY A 86 -1.59 18.50 -16.72
N GLY A 87 -2.18 19.52 -16.08
CA GLY A 87 -3.51 19.45 -15.49
C GLY A 87 -4.62 19.22 -16.52
N LEU A 88 -4.52 19.82 -17.71
CA LEU A 88 -5.48 19.64 -18.80
C LEU A 88 -5.45 18.19 -19.33
N ILE A 89 -4.27 17.62 -19.54
CA ILE A 89 -4.11 16.23 -19.99
C ILE A 89 -4.69 15.28 -18.95
N VAL A 90 -4.28 15.42 -17.68
CA VAL A 90 -4.77 14.56 -16.59
C VAL A 90 -6.28 14.72 -16.40
N GLY A 91 -6.78 15.96 -16.43
CA GLY A 91 -8.21 16.24 -16.33
C GLY A 91 -9.02 15.60 -17.45
N LEU A 92 -8.52 15.63 -18.70
CA LEU A 92 -9.17 15.00 -19.83
C LEU A 92 -9.21 13.47 -19.69
N ILE A 93 -8.13 12.87 -19.20
CA ILE A 93 -8.03 11.43 -18.94
C ILE A 93 -9.07 11.03 -17.87
N ILE A 94 -9.14 11.77 -16.76
CA ILE A 94 -10.11 11.48 -15.68
C ILE A 94 -11.54 11.60 -16.19
N VAL A 95 -11.86 12.66 -16.95
CA VAL A 95 -13.24 12.89 -17.42
C VAL A 95 -13.67 11.85 -18.46
N ARG A 96 -12.77 11.38 -19.33
CA ARG A 96 -13.15 10.49 -20.45
C ARG A 96 -12.91 9.01 -20.21
N VAL A 97 -11.86 8.66 -19.46
CA VAL A 97 -11.42 7.26 -19.32
C VAL A 97 -11.70 6.71 -17.94
N ALA A 98 -11.51 7.51 -16.89
CA ALA A 98 -11.54 7.04 -15.51
C ALA A 98 -12.49 7.88 -14.65
N ALA A 99 -13.77 7.98 -15.06
CA ALA A 99 -14.76 8.76 -14.33
C ALA A 99 -14.96 8.29 -12.87
N GLU A 100 -14.63 7.03 -12.59
CA GLU A 100 -14.66 6.40 -11.25
C GLU A 100 -13.51 6.86 -10.33
N THR A 101 -12.41 7.39 -10.87
CA THR A 101 -11.27 7.92 -10.08
C THR A 101 -11.52 9.31 -9.48
N LYS A 102 -12.75 9.81 -9.56
CA LYS A 102 -13.17 11.04 -8.87
C LYS A 102 -13.38 10.84 -7.37
N GLY A 103 -13.50 9.59 -6.92
CA GLY A 103 -13.60 9.21 -5.51
C GLY A 103 -12.34 9.55 -4.71
N HIS A 104 -12.49 9.65 -3.40
CA HIS A 104 -11.46 10.14 -2.50
C HIS A 104 -10.44 9.07 -2.11
N GLY A 105 -10.46 7.83 -2.61
CA GLY A 105 -9.50 6.76 -2.30
C GLY A 105 -9.41 6.35 -0.82
N VAL A 106 -8.91 7.24 0.04
CA VAL A 106 -8.72 7.00 1.48
C VAL A 106 -10.05 6.87 2.23
N PRO A 107 -11.04 7.79 2.09
CA PRO A 107 -12.34 7.65 2.75
C PRO A 107 -13.11 6.41 2.32
N GLU A 108 -13.08 6.01 1.05
CA GLU A 108 -13.76 4.80 0.55
C GLU A 108 -13.15 3.54 1.17
N VAL A 109 -11.81 3.47 1.29
CA VAL A 109 -11.15 2.36 1.99
C VAL A 109 -11.47 2.39 3.48
N MET A 110 -11.50 3.57 4.11
CA MET A 110 -11.87 3.71 5.52
C MET A 110 -13.32 3.29 5.77
N GLU A 111 -14.25 3.65 4.90
CA GLU A 111 -15.67 3.26 4.95
C GLU A 111 -15.84 1.76 4.74
N ALA A 112 -15.17 1.19 3.73
CA ALA A 112 -15.19 -0.24 3.46
C ALA A 112 -14.75 -1.04 4.69
N VAL A 113 -13.66 -0.63 5.35
CA VAL A 113 -13.15 -1.26 6.57
C VAL A 113 -14.10 -1.07 7.76
N ALA A 114 -14.68 0.13 7.94
CA ALA A 114 -15.52 0.45 9.09
C ALA A 114 -16.94 -0.14 9.00
N LEU A 115 -17.55 -0.14 7.82
CA LEU A 115 -18.97 -0.45 7.63
C LEU A 115 -19.23 -1.72 6.81
N GLN A 116 -18.30 -2.12 5.92
CA GLN A 116 -18.55 -3.17 4.92
C GLN A 116 -17.64 -4.40 5.10
N GLY A 117 -16.91 -4.49 6.21
CA GLY A 117 -16.01 -5.61 6.49
C GLY A 117 -14.82 -5.72 5.53
N GLY A 118 -14.41 -4.59 4.93
CA GLY A 118 -13.26 -4.50 4.02
C GLY A 118 -13.57 -4.77 2.54
N ARG A 119 -14.85 -4.73 2.13
CA ARG A 119 -15.27 -4.91 0.73
C ARG A 119 -15.44 -3.54 0.06
N ILE A 120 -14.91 -3.39 -1.17
CA ILE A 120 -14.93 -2.16 -1.99
C ILE A 120 -15.69 -2.47 -3.28
#